data_AF-A0A3N5JWX5-F1
#
_entry.id   AF-A0A3N5JWX5-F1
#
_cell.length_a   1.000
_cell.length_b   1.000
_cell.length_c   1.000
_cell.angle_alpha   90.00
_cell.angle_beta   90.00
_cell.angle_gamma   90.00
#
_symmetry.space_group_name_H-M   'P 1'
#
loop_
_entity.id
_entity.type
_entity.pdbx_description
1 polymer ?
#
loop_
_entity_poly.entity_id
_entity_poly.type
_entity_poly.pdbx_seq_one_letter_code
_entity_poly.pdbx_strand_id
1 'polypeptide(L)'
;MRIQNPTATGRVLLLTTTLLALLTAAVAAQASPSNKWRLQFSGGANSDGTIVLLISPEGGTPIEASIAIKDGAGENSVAAAVVKGLKAQLPKDHFKVERDDGEDVLIKKKRGAPDFDVTIVSIDVKGVRISPEHE
;
A
#
# COMPACT_ATOMS: atom_id res chain seq x y z
N MET A 1 5.82 36.06 62.48
CA MET A 1 5.23 34.74 62.79
C MET A 1 3.78 34.89 63.21
N ARG A 2 2.82 34.68 62.29
CA ARG A 2 1.55 33.94 62.45
C ARG A 2 0.71 34.13 61.17
N ILE A 3 0.28 33.00 60.63
CA ILE A 3 -0.54 32.81 59.43
C ILE A 3 -2.00 33.04 59.78
N GLN A 4 -2.79 33.63 58.87
CA GLN A 4 -4.20 33.28 58.70
C GLN A 4 -4.64 33.39 57.22
N ASN A 5 -4.98 32.24 56.62
CA ASN A 5 -6.00 32.06 55.56
C ASN A 5 -7.29 31.62 56.30
N PRO A 6 -8.55 31.82 55.81
CA PRO A 6 -9.04 31.09 54.62
C PRO A 6 -10.30 31.61 53.84
N THR A 7 -10.48 31.06 52.62
CA THR A 7 -11.70 30.59 51.89
C THR A 7 -12.97 31.43 51.70
N ALA A 8 -13.44 31.51 50.43
CA ALA A 8 -14.76 31.06 49.92
C ALA A 8 -14.87 31.42 48.40
N THR A 9 -14.77 30.48 47.46
CA THR A 9 -15.80 29.58 46.91
C THR A 9 -16.93 30.25 46.12
N GLY A 10 -16.88 30.11 44.78
CA GLY A 10 -18.01 29.55 44.03
C GLY A 10 -18.78 30.48 43.08
N ARG A 11 -18.61 30.25 41.77
CA ARG A 11 -19.67 29.81 40.82
C ARG A 11 -19.11 29.77 39.40
N VAL A 12 -18.69 28.59 38.95
CA VAL A 12 -18.36 28.33 37.54
C VAL A 12 -19.67 28.00 36.83
N LEU A 13 -20.03 28.82 35.85
CA LEU A 13 -21.18 28.63 34.98
C LEU A 13 -20.90 27.42 34.06
N LEU A 14 -21.74 26.39 34.18
CA LEU A 14 -21.77 25.24 33.28
C LEU A 14 -22.17 25.70 31.88
N LEU A 15 -21.21 25.76 30.96
CA LEU A 15 -21.46 25.81 29.52
C LEU A 15 -21.25 24.40 28.97
N THR A 16 -22.35 23.68 28.78
CA THR A 16 -22.39 22.41 28.07
C THR A 16 -22.21 22.66 26.58
N THR A 17 -20.97 22.64 26.10
CA THR A 17 -20.66 22.52 24.66
C THR A 17 -20.59 21.05 24.31
N THR A 18 -21.65 20.53 23.67
CA THR A 18 -21.66 19.22 23.03
C THR A 18 -20.73 19.25 21.82
N LEU A 19 -19.49 18.78 22.01
CA LEU A 19 -18.54 18.61 20.91
C LEU A 19 -18.96 17.37 20.11
N LEU A 20 -19.52 17.60 18.91
CA LEU A 20 -19.80 16.53 17.95
C LEU A 20 -18.46 16.01 17.40
N ALA A 21 -17.92 14.98 18.05
CA ALA A 21 -16.72 14.29 17.58
C ALA A 21 -17.05 13.57 16.26
N LEU A 22 -16.56 14.11 15.15
CA LEU A 22 -16.50 13.42 13.86
C LEU A 22 -15.58 12.21 14.01
N LEU A 23 -16.14 11.03 14.30
CA LEU A 23 -15.43 9.77 14.15
C LEU A 23 -15.25 9.52 12.65
N THR A 24 -14.12 9.96 12.10
CA THR A 24 -13.58 9.37 10.87
C THR A 24 -13.10 7.97 11.22
N ALA A 25 -13.98 6.97 11.11
CA ALA A 25 -13.57 5.59 11.10
C ALA A 25 -12.74 5.37 9.83
N ALA A 26 -11.41 5.38 9.98
CA ALA A 26 -10.53 4.87 8.95
C ALA A 26 -10.87 3.38 8.80
N VAL A 27 -11.53 3.01 7.70
CA VAL A 27 -11.77 1.62 7.37
C VAL A 27 -10.40 1.02 7.09
N ALA A 28 -9.84 0.29 8.05
CA ALA A 28 -8.64 -0.49 7.81
C ALA A 28 -8.99 -1.55 6.78
N ALA A 29 -8.35 -1.51 5.60
CA ALA A 29 -8.41 -2.61 4.66
C ALA A 29 -7.97 -3.88 5.40
N GLN A 30 -8.80 -4.92 5.35
CA GLN A 30 -8.42 -6.20 5.92
C GLN A 30 -7.28 -6.78 5.07
N ALA A 31 -6.13 -7.00 5.73
CA ALA A 31 -5.05 -7.79 5.18
C ALA A 31 -5.58 -9.15 4.72
N SER A 32 -5.20 -9.59 3.52
CA SER A 32 -5.54 -10.92 3.00
C SER A 32 -4.27 -11.58 2.45
N PRO A 33 -3.28 -11.87 3.33
CA PRO A 33 -1.99 -12.34 2.88
C PRO A 33 -2.13 -13.66 2.13
N SER A 34 -1.38 -13.80 1.05
CA SER A 34 -1.39 -14.98 0.20
C SER A 34 0.03 -15.38 -0.17
N ASN A 35 0.20 -16.64 -0.56
CA ASN A 35 1.46 -17.13 -1.08
C ASN A 35 1.75 -16.65 -2.52
N LYS A 36 0.74 -16.12 -3.23
CA LYS A 36 0.78 -15.76 -4.64
C LYS A 36 -0.22 -14.67 -4.97
N TRP A 37 0.28 -13.62 -5.60
CA TRP A 37 -0.52 -12.57 -6.20
C TRP A 37 -0.33 -12.54 -7.71
N ARG A 38 -1.43 -12.31 -8.44
CA ARG A 38 -1.47 -11.97 -9.85
C ARG A 38 -1.89 -10.51 -9.97
N LEU A 39 -1.07 -9.71 -10.65
CA LEU A 39 -1.39 -8.35 -11.01
C LEU A 39 -1.68 -8.33 -12.51
N GLN A 40 -2.96 -8.18 -12.86
CA GLN A 40 -3.38 -8.09 -14.26
C GLN A 40 -3.25 -6.63 -14.71
N PHE A 41 -2.42 -6.39 -15.73
CA PHE A 41 -2.24 -5.06 -16.29
C PHE A 41 -3.17 -4.89 -17.49
N SER A 42 -3.83 -3.74 -17.58
CA SER A 42 -4.59 -3.39 -18.78
C SER A 42 -4.31 -1.97 -19.24
N GLY A 43 -4.27 -1.79 -20.56
CA GLY A 43 -3.96 -0.53 -21.22
C GLY A 43 -2.46 -0.26 -21.35
N GLY A 44 -2.13 0.69 -22.24
CA GLY A 44 -0.77 1.20 -22.43
C GLY A 44 -0.54 2.49 -21.65
N ALA A 45 0.74 2.80 -21.44
CA ALA A 45 1.16 4.08 -20.87
C ALA A 45 0.99 5.21 -21.89
N ASN A 46 0.16 6.18 -21.53
CA ASN A 46 -0.07 7.44 -22.26
C ASN A 46 0.60 8.64 -21.56
N SER A 47 1.50 8.35 -20.62
CA SER A 47 2.43 9.29 -20.01
C SER A 47 3.61 8.53 -19.41
N ASP A 48 4.72 9.23 -19.21
CA ASP A 48 5.68 8.81 -18.19
C ASP A 48 4.98 8.83 -16.81
N GLY A 49 5.46 8.01 -15.89
CA GLY A 49 4.95 8.00 -14.53
C GLY A 49 5.59 6.91 -13.67
N THR A 50 5.05 6.76 -12.46
CA THR A 50 5.51 5.74 -11.51
C THR A 50 4.32 4.91 -11.03
N ILE A 51 4.54 3.59 -10.95
CA ILE A 51 3.66 2.67 -10.23
C ILE A 51 4.34 2.35 -8.90
N VAL A 52 3.62 2.55 -7.80
CA VAL A 52 4.12 2.24 -6.44
C VAL A 52 3.30 1.09 -5.86
N LEU A 53 4.00 0.01 -5.52
CA LEU A 53 3.43 -1.18 -4.90
C LEU A 53 4.01 -1.36 -3.50
N LEU A 54 3.17 -1.67 -2.51
CA LEU A 54 3.60 -2.05 -1.18
C LEU A 54 3.43 -3.56 -1.00
N ILE A 55 4.54 -4.25 -0.74
CA ILE A 55 4.57 -5.69 -0.47
C ILE A 55 4.71 -5.85 1.04
N SER A 56 3.74 -6.46 1.70
CA SER A 56 3.69 -6.57 3.16
C SER A 56 3.75 -8.04 3.58
N PRO A 57 4.95 -8.60 3.86
CA PRO A 57 5.07 -9.95 4.36
C PRO A 57 4.50 -10.06 5.79
N GLU A 58 3.82 -11.15 6.10
CA GLU A 58 3.29 -11.41 7.44
C GLU A 58 4.41 -11.40 8.49
N GLY A 59 4.25 -10.56 9.52
CA GLY A 59 5.26 -10.37 10.57
C GLY A 59 6.59 -9.76 10.07
N GLY A 60 6.65 -9.33 8.81
CA GLY A 60 7.82 -8.73 8.19
C GLY A 60 7.75 -7.20 8.10
N THR A 61 8.81 -6.60 7.58
CA THR A 61 8.82 -5.17 7.23
C THR A 61 8.22 -4.99 5.83
N PRO A 62 7.21 -4.11 5.65
CA PRO A 62 6.70 -3.78 4.34
C PRO A 62 7.78 -3.20 3.42
N ILE A 63 7.72 -3.55 2.15
CA ILE A 63 8.65 -3.13 1.11
C ILE A 63 7.89 -2.31 0.09
N GLU A 64 8.22 -1.03 -0.01
CA GLU A 64 7.70 -0.15 -1.06
C GLU A 64 8.57 -0.28 -2.31
N ALA A 65 7.97 -0.71 -3.42
CA ALA A 65 8.61 -0.81 -4.71
C ALA A 65 8.08 0.29 -5.63
N SER A 66 8.97 1.18 -6.07
CA SER A 66 8.68 2.23 -7.04
C SER A 66 9.20 1.83 -8.41
N ILE A 67 8.32 1.77 -9.41
CA ILE A 67 8.65 1.36 -10.78
C ILE A 67 8.32 2.48 -11.75
N ALA A 68 9.35 3.02 -12.40
CA ALA A 68 9.18 3.98 -13.48
C ALA A 68 8.66 3.29 -14.75
N ILE A 69 7.61 3.86 -15.33
CA ILE A 69 7.03 3.44 -16.61
C ILE A 69 7.22 4.57 -17.61
N LYS A 70 7.60 4.20 -18.83
CA LYS A 70 7.83 5.16 -19.92
C LYS A 70 6.57 5.38 -20.74
N ASP A 71 6.39 6.62 -21.18
CA ASP A 71 5.36 6.96 -22.16
C ASP A 71 5.46 6.06 -23.41
N GLY A 72 4.31 5.73 -24.00
CA GLY A 72 4.21 4.86 -25.17
C GLY A 72 4.49 3.37 -24.89
N ALA A 73 4.78 2.97 -23.64
CA ALA A 73 4.91 1.56 -23.30
C ALA A 73 3.55 0.86 -23.46
N GLY A 74 3.48 -0.08 -24.41
CA GLY A 74 2.34 -0.99 -24.52
C GLY A 74 2.23 -1.88 -23.27
N GLU A 75 1.06 -2.46 -23.05
CA GLU A 75 0.70 -3.26 -21.86
C GLU A 75 1.76 -4.31 -21.50
N ASN A 76 2.19 -5.12 -22.48
CA ASN A 76 3.28 -6.09 -22.33
C ASN A 76 4.62 -5.48 -21.85
N SER A 77 4.93 -4.27 -22.30
CA SER A 77 6.14 -3.55 -21.89
C SER A 77 6.00 -2.96 -20.49
N VAL A 78 4.79 -2.53 -20.10
CA VAL A 78 4.48 -2.12 -18.73
C VAL A 78 4.69 -3.31 -17.77
N ALA A 79 4.09 -4.46 -18.06
CA ALA A 79 4.25 -5.68 -17.26
C ALA A 79 5.73 -6.09 -17.14
N ALA A 80 6.48 -6.05 -18.24
CA ALA A 80 7.91 -6.34 -18.24
C ALA A 80 8.72 -5.36 -17.38
N ALA A 81 8.40 -4.07 -17.42
CA ALA A 81 9.04 -3.06 -16.59
C ALA A 81 8.75 -3.30 -15.10
N VAL A 82 7.50 -3.67 -14.75
CA VAL A 82 7.12 -4.01 -13.38
C VAL A 82 7.86 -5.25 -12.88
N VAL A 83 7.94 -6.33 -13.66
CA VAL A 83 8.74 -7.51 -13.28
C VAL A 83 10.20 -7.14 -13.03
N LYS A 84 10.79 -6.34 -13.92
CA LYS A 84 12.18 -5.88 -13.76
C LYS A 84 12.35 -5.04 -12.48
N GLY A 85 11.44 -4.10 -12.24
CA GLY A 85 11.46 -3.22 -11.07
C GLY A 85 11.33 -3.97 -9.75
N LEU A 86 10.39 -4.92 -9.69
CA LEU A 86 10.19 -5.76 -8.50
C LEU A 86 11.38 -6.69 -8.26
N LYS A 87 11.93 -7.34 -9.30
CA LYS A 87 13.14 -8.17 -9.15
C LYS A 87 14.37 -7.40 -8.64
N ALA A 88 14.42 -6.10 -8.89
CA ALA A 88 15.50 -5.23 -8.44
C ALA A 88 15.35 -4.82 -6.96
N GLN A 89 14.11 -4.75 -6.45
CA GLN A 89 13.79 -4.18 -5.14
C GLN A 89 13.40 -5.23 -4.10
N LEU A 90 12.86 -6.38 -4.51
CA LEU A 90 12.45 -7.45 -3.60
C LEU A 90 13.61 -8.42 -3.28
N PRO A 91 13.71 -8.91 -2.03
CA PRO A 91 14.67 -9.94 -1.64
C PRO A 91 14.48 -11.21 -2.47
N LYS A 92 15.49 -11.57 -3.26
CA LYS A 92 15.43 -12.67 -4.22
C LYS A 92 15.29 -14.04 -3.56
N ASP A 93 15.65 -14.17 -2.31
CA ASP A 93 15.51 -15.37 -1.48
C ASP A 93 14.09 -15.53 -0.92
N HIS A 94 13.31 -14.46 -0.84
CA HIS A 94 11.93 -14.49 -0.34
C HIS A 94 10.87 -14.49 -1.44
N PHE A 95 11.16 -13.89 -2.60
CA PHE A 95 10.17 -13.72 -3.67
C PHE A 95 10.65 -14.28 -5.02
N LYS A 96 9.70 -14.78 -5.79
CA LYS A 96 9.83 -15.06 -7.23
C LYS A 96 8.84 -14.16 -7.96
N VAL A 97 9.35 -13.38 -8.92
CA VAL A 97 8.51 -12.52 -9.77
C VAL A 97 8.67 -12.96 -11.22
N GLU A 98 7.56 -13.10 -11.94
CA GLU A 98 7.55 -13.50 -13.35
C GLU A 98 6.38 -12.88 -14.10
N ARG A 99 6.48 -12.84 -15.44
CA ARG A 99 5.33 -12.53 -16.29
C ARG A 99 4.52 -13.80 -16.47
N ASP A 100 3.21 -13.66 -16.61
CA ASP A 100 2.29 -14.71 -17.01
C ASP A 100 1.47 -14.22 -18.22
N ASP A 101 1.37 -15.05 -19.26
CA ASP A 101 0.64 -14.80 -20.52
C ASP A 101 0.79 -13.44 -21.23
N GLY A 102 1.77 -12.61 -20.83
CA GLY A 102 2.02 -11.34 -21.47
C GLY A 102 1.90 -10.18 -20.50
N GLU A 103 0.69 -9.73 -20.27
CA GLU A 103 0.40 -8.55 -19.44
C GLU A 103 0.36 -8.82 -17.94
N ASP A 104 0.27 -10.07 -17.49
CA ASP A 104 0.16 -10.35 -16.06
C ASP A 104 1.53 -10.43 -15.38
N VAL A 105 1.57 -10.00 -14.13
CA VAL A 105 2.73 -10.16 -13.25
C VAL A 105 2.35 -11.05 -12.07
N LEU A 106 3.06 -12.18 -11.94
CA LEU A 106 2.95 -13.07 -10.80
C LEU A 106 4.05 -12.74 -9.78
N ILE A 107 3.64 -12.51 -8.53
CA ILE A 107 4.53 -12.42 -7.36
C ILE A 107 4.23 -13.64 -6.51
N LYS A 108 5.24 -14.45 -6.23
CA LYS A 108 5.14 -15.69 -5.46
C LYS A 108 6.12 -15.65 -4.30
N LYS A 109 5.70 -16.13 -3.14
CA LYS A 109 6.66 -16.40 -2.06
C LYS A 109 7.54 -17.58 -2.42
N LYS A 110 8.77 -17.58 -1.92
CA LYS A 110 9.63 -18.76 -1.93
C LYS A 110 9.34 -19.65 -0.73
N ARG A 111 9.76 -20.91 -0.83
CA ARG A 111 9.60 -21.88 0.26
C ARG A 111 10.23 -21.35 1.54
N GLY A 112 9.45 -21.30 2.62
CA GLY A 112 9.89 -20.83 3.94
C GLY A 112 9.74 -19.32 4.16
N ALA A 113 9.39 -18.54 3.14
CA ALA A 113 9.00 -17.14 3.31
C ALA A 113 7.56 -17.03 3.85
N PRO A 114 7.23 -15.94 4.56
CA PRO A 114 5.85 -15.67 5.00
C PRO A 114 4.93 -15.42 3.79
N ASP A 115 3.63 -15.60 4.01
CA ASP A 115 2.62 -15.06 3.08
C ASP A 115 2.69 -13.52 3.10
N PHE A 116 2.10 -12.87 2.10
CA PHE A 116 2.22 -11.42 1.97
C PHE A 116 0.99 -10.81 1.31
N ASP A 117 0.76 -9.54 1.60
CA ASP A 117 -0.18 -8.70 0.87
C ASP A 117 0.52 -7.89 -0.23
N VAL A 118 -0.23 -7.56 -1.28
CA VAL A 118 0.17 -6.57 -2.27
C VAL A 118 -0.87 -5.45 -2.29
N THR A 119 -0.41 -4.23 -2.01
CA THR A 119 -1.24 -3.01 -2.10
C THR A 119 -0.73 -2.12 -3.21
N ILE A 120 -1.64 -1.65 -4.07
CA ILE A 120 -1.35 -0.60 -5.04
C ILE A 120 -1.41 0.73 -4.29
N VAL A 121 -0.27 1.36 -4.06
CA VAL A 121 -0.18 2.64 -3.34
C VAL A 121 -0.54 3.80 -4.27
N SER A 122 0.01 3.79 -5.49
CA SER A 122 -0.30 4.80 -6.50
C SER A 122 -0.02 4.31 -7.92
N ILE A 123 -0.74 4.89 -8.87
CA ILE A 123 -0.53 4.75 -10.31
C ILE A 123 -0.54 6.16 -10.90
N ASP A 124 0.65 6.71 -11.16
CA ASP A 124 0.82 8.03 -11.80
C ASP A 124 1.05 7.91 -13.32
N VAL A 125 0.69 6.76 -13.90
CA VAL A 125 0.82 6.48 -15.33
C VAL A 125 -0.57 6.55 -15.96
N LYS A 126 -0.78 7.50 -16.87
CA LYS A 126 -2.07 7.61 -17.56
C LYS A 126 -2.29 6.41 -18.46
N GLY A 127 -3.51 5.86 -18.46
CA GLY A 127 -3.91 4.78 -19.37
C GLY A 127 -3.66 3.36 -18.86
N VAL A 128 -2.84 3.19 -17.82
CA VAL A 128 -2.58 1.89 -17.19
C VAL A 128 -3.56 1.64 -16.04
N ARG A 129 -4.08 0.42 -15.95
CA ARG A 129 -4.86 -0.07 -14.81
C ARG A 129 -4.28 -1.38 -14.31
N ILE A 130 -4.46 -1.66 -13.02
CA ILE A 130 -3.97 -2.88 -12.37
C ILE A 130 -5.12 -3.49 -11.57
N SER A 131 -5.40 -4.76 -11.84
CA SER A 131 -6.36 -5.57 -11.07
C SER A 131 -5.58 -6.62 -10.28
N PRO A 132 -5.51 -6.50 -8.94
CA PRO A 132 -4.82 -7.48 -8.11
C PRO A 132 -5.77 -8.65 -7.76
N GLU A 133 -5.26 -9.87 -7.87
CA GLU A 133 -5.93 -11.12 -7.50
C GLU A 133 -4.95 -11.99 -6.68
N HIS A 134 -5.47 -12.76 -5.73
CA HIS A 134 -4.67 -13.62 -4.86
C HIS A 134 -5.34 -14.98 -4.66
N GLU A 135 -4.51 -16.01 -4.44
CA GLU A 135 -4.93 -17.41 -4.21
C GLU A 135 -4.50 -17.95 -2.85
#